data_AF-A0A066VWC0-F1
#
_entry.id   AF-A0A066VWC0-F1
#
_cell.length_a   1.000
_cell.length_b   1.000
_cell.length_c   1.000
_cell.angle_alpha   90.00
_cell.angle_beta   90.00
_cell.angle_gamma   90.00
#
_symmetry.space_group_name_H-M   'P 1'
#
loop_
_entity.id
_entity.type
_entity.pdbx_description
1 polymer ?
#
loop_
_entity_poly.entity_id
_entity_poly.type
_entity_poly.pdbx_seq_one_letter_code
_entity_poly.pdbx_strand_id
1 'polypeptide(L)'
;SKADIASRAYIRFTALESLLAFHQAFQGHVFRDAKGQEFVAMVEFAPHQKVPPVTAAGASGKRQKEDARIGTIDEDPDYLAFFADLQRTKISDEADSEAV
;
A
#
# COMPACT_ATOMS: atom_id res chain seq x y z
N SER A 1 -24.75 -18.64 13.12
CA SER A 1 -24.75 -17.28 12.51
C SER A 1 -23.33 -16.76 12.55
N LYS A 2 -22.80 -16.26 11.43
CA LYS A 2 -21.46 -15.64 11.39
C LYS A 2 -21.60 -14.25 12.03
N ALA A 3 -20.90 -13.97 13.11
CA ALA A 3 -20.93 -12.65 13.74
C ALA A 3 -20.31 -11.62 12.79
N ASP A 4 -20.91 -10.43 12.69
CA ASP A 4 -20.29 -9.32 11.99
C ASP A 4 -19.07 -8.85 12.79
N ILE A 5 -17.88 -9.01 12.20
CA ILE A 5 -16.62 -8.59 12.82
C ILE A 5 -16.33 -7.18 12.33
N ALA A 6 -16.35 -6.21 13.24
CA ALA A 6 -15.98 -4.84 12.92
C ALA A 6 -14.50 -4.77 12.51
N SER A 7 -14.23 -3.97 11.47
CA SER A 7 -12.86 -3.67 11.06
C SER A 7 -12.16 -2.77 12.08
N ARG A 8 -10.84 -2.91 12.21
CA ARG A 8 -10.01 -2.10 13.11
C ARG A 8 -8.67 -1.79 12.46
N ALA A 9 -8.17 -0.58 12.68
CA ALA A 9 -6.83 -0.15 12.27
C ALA A 9 -6.11 0.57 13.42
N TYR A 10 -4.79 0.56 13.39
CA TYR A 10 -3.94 1.32 14.31
C TYR A 10 -3.10 2.30 13.50
N ILE A 11 -3.09 3.56 13.93
CA ILE A 11 -2.38 4.64 13.24
C ILE A 11 -1.42 5.27 14.24
N ARG A 12 -0.15 5.41 13.84
CA ARG A 12 0.84 6.16 14.61
C ARG A 12 0.92 7.57 14.08
N PHE A 13 0.62 8.55 14.93
CA PHE A 13 0.87 9.95 14.63
C PHE A 13 2.26 10.35 15.11
N THR A 14 2.97 11.15 14.31
CA THR A 14 4.27 11.75 14.66
C THR A 14 4.11 13.12 15.30
N ALA A 15 3.00 13.82 15.03
CA ALA A 15 2.65 15.12 15.58
C ALA A 15 1.29 15.10 16.28
N LEU A 16 1.16 15.85 17.37
CA LEU A 16 -0.07 15.94 18.16
C LEU A 16 -1.21 16.60 17.37
N GLU A 17 -0.91 17.66 16.61
CA GLU A 17 -1.89 18.37 15.77
C GLU A 17 -2.61 17.41 14.81
N SER A 18 -1.86 16.52 14.16
CA SER A 18 -2.41 15.51 13.25
C SER A 18 -3.35 14.53 13.97
N LEU A 19 -3.01 14.13 15.20
CA LEU A 19 -3.87 13.25 16.01
C LEU A 19 -5.20 13.95 16.34
N LEU A 20 -5.14 15.20 16.79
CA LEU A 20 -6.32 15.97 17.16
C LEU A 20 -7.25 16.22 15.97
N ALA A 21 -6.69 16.65 14.84
CA ALA A 21 -7.44 16.84 13.60
C ALA A 21 -8.11 15.53 13.14
N PHE A 22 -7.40 14.39 13.21
CA PHE A 22 -7.96 13.09 12.88
C PHE A 22 -9.10 12.70 13.82
N HIS A 23 -8.93 12.85 15.13
CA HIS A 23 -9.96 12.51 16.10
C HIS A 23 -11.23 13.35 15.87
N GLN A 24 -11.09 14.66 15.68
CA GLN A 24 -12.23 15.55 15.41
C GLN A 24 -12.97 15.19 14.12
N ALA A 25 -12.26 14.77 13.08
CA ALA A 25 -12.86 14.43 11.80
C ALA A 25 -13.54 13.06 11.77
N PHE A 26 -13.01 12.07 12.51
CA PHE A 26 -13.41 10.67 12.36
C PHE A 26 -14.15 10.06 13.55
N GLN A 27 -14.12 10.70 14.73
CA GLN A 27 -14.91 10.22 15.86
C GLN A 27 -16.41 10.27 15.53
N GLY A 28 -17.07 9.10 15.53
CA GLY A 28 -18.49 8.99 15.18
C GLY A 28 -18.80 9.02 13.69
N HIS A 29 -17.78 8.99 12.81
CA HIS A 29 -18.00 8.96 11.36
C HIS A 29 -18.74 7.70 10.91
N VAL A 30 -19.71 7.83 10.00
CA VAL A 30 -20.51 6.70 9.52
C VAL A 30 -19.96 6.18 8.20
N PHE A 31 -19.41 4.97 8.22
CA PHE A 31 -19.01 4.24 7.03
C PHE A 31 -20.16 3.40 6.49
N ARG A 32 -20.24 3.27 5.17
CA ARG A 32 -21.22 2.43 4.49
C ARG A 32 -20.52 1.37 3.66
N ASP A 33 -21.00 0.13 3.76
CA ASP A 33 -20.51 -0.96 2.90
C ASP A 33 -21.26 -1.01 1.56
N ALA A 34 -20.86 -1.92 0.67
CA ALA A 34 -21.50 -2.10 -0.63
C ALA A 34 -22.97 -2.56 -0.55
N LYS A 35 -23.42 -3.04 0.61
CA LYS A 35 -24.81 -3.46 0.87
C LYS A 35 -25.62 -2.36 1.55
N GLY A 36 -25.02 -1.19 1.82
CA GLY A 36 -25.66 -0.07 2.50
C GLY A 36 -25.74 -0.22 4.02
N GLN A 37 -25.03 -1.18 4.63
CA GLN A 37 -24.93 -1.27 6.08
C GLN A 37 -24.07 -0.13 6.61
N GLU A 38 -24.55 0.50 7.68
CA GLU A 38 -23.89 1.63 8.33
C GLU A 38 -23.07 1.17 9.55
N PHE A 39 -21.84 1.67 9.66
CA PHE A 39 -20.93 1.38 10.76
C PHE A 39 -20.36 2.68 11.32
N VAL A 40 -20.49 2.88 12.62
CA VAL A 40 -19.99 4.08 13.30
C VAL A 40 -18.54 3.86 13.74
N ALA A 41 -17.66 4.76 13.32
CA ALA A 41 -16.26 4.76 13.68
C ALA A 41 -16.05 5.23 15.12
N MET A 42 -15.15 4.56 15.82
CA MET A 42 -14.72 4.93 17.17
C MET A 42 -13.20 5.08 17.18
N VAL A 43 -12.73 6.24 17.61
CA VAL A 43 -11.30 6.60 17.68
C VAL A 43 -10.88 6.62 19.14
N GLU A 44 -10.10 5.63 19.53
CA GLU A 44 -9.56 5.47 20.89
C GLU A 44 -8.05 5.23 20.85
N PHE A 45 -7.40 5.40 22.00
CA PHE A 45 -6.00 5.01 22.14
C PHE A 45 -5.83 3.50 22.02
N ALA A 46 -4.77 3.07 21.33
CA ALA A 46 -4.45 1.67 21.21
C ALA A 46 -4.20 1.06 22.61
N PRO A 47 -4.75 -0.15 22.90
CA PRO A 47 -4.48 -0.85 24.16
C PRO A 47 -2.98 -1.11 24.39
N HIS A 48 -2.24 -1.29 23.30
CA HIS A 48 -0.79 -1.35 23.29
C HIS A 48 -0.21 -0.20 22.48
N GLN A 49 0.42 0.76 23.15
CA GLN A 49 0.94 1.97 22.51
C GLN A 49 2.35 1.81 21.92
N LYS A 50 3.04 0.68 22.15
CA LYS A 50 4.36 0.48 21.55
C LYS A 50 4.19 0.21 20.07
N VAL A 51 4.82 1.04 19.26
CA VAL A 51 4.91 0.83 17.82
C VAL A 51 6.27 0.18 17.53
N PRO A 52 6.34 -0.81 16.63
CA PRO A 52 7.62 -1.28 16.12
C PRO A 52 8.47 -0.09 15.67
N PRO A 53 9.78 -0.06 15.97
CA PRO A 53 10.64 1.02 15.52
C PRO A 53 10.56 1.15 14.00
N VAL A 54 10.37 2.38 13.52
CA VAL A 54 10.28 2.72 12.08
C VAL A 54 11.68 2.93 11.48
N THR A 55 12.74 2.63 12.24
CA THR A 55 14.02 2.41 11.58
C THR A 55 13.82 1.25 10.62
N ALA A 56 14.61 1.15 9.55
CA ALA A 56 14.53 0.04 8.61
C ALA A 56 14.39 -1.32 9.32
N ALA A 57 14.76 -1.45 10.59
CA ALA A 57 14.46 -2.62 11.37
C ALA A 57 12.97 -2.88 11.64
N GLY A 58 12.39 -3.85 10.94
CA GLY A 58 11.08 -4.42 11.28
C GLY A 58 10.99 -4.96 12.72
N ALA A 59 9.90 -5.67 13.04
CA ALA A 59 9.52 -6.12 14.40
C ALA A 59 10.62 -6.84 15.23
N SER A 60 11.74 -7.25 14.62
CA SER A 60 12.89 -7.88 15.29
C SER A 60 14.04 -6.93 15.66
N GLY A 61 13.95 -5.61 15.43
CA GLY A 61 15.04 -4.66 15.75
C GLY A 61 16.30 -4.79 14.88
N LYS A 62 16.27 -5.62 13.82
CA LYS A 62 17.34 -5.73 12.81
C LYS A 62 16.98 -4.90 11.59
N ARG A 63 17.82 -3.93 11.19
CA ARG A 63 17.66 -3.17 9.92
C ARG A 63 17.17 -4.13 8.84
N GLN A 64 15.97 -3.92 8.29
CA GLN A 64 15.45 -4.62 7.12
C GLN A 64 16.54 -4.41 6.10
N LYS A 65 17.26 -5.50 5.86
CA LYS A 65 18.32 -5.53 4.87
C LYS A 65 17.63 -5.16 3.58
N GLU A 66 18.11 -4.12 2.91
CA GLU A 66 17.64 -3.79 1.57
C GLU A 66 17.70 -5.08 0.74
N ASP A 67 16.63 -5.33 -0.01
CA ASP A 67 16.55 -6.52 -0.84
C ASP A 67 17.76 -6.53 -1.79
N ALA A 68 18.49 -7.64 -1.85
CA ALA A 68 19.67 -7.73 -2.70
C ALA A 68 19.33 -7.56 -4.20
N ARG A 69 18.05 -7.72 -4.56
CA ARG A 69 17.53 -7.55 -5.92
C ARG A 69 16.84 -6.21 -6.14
N ILE A 70 16.93 -5.27 -5.20
CA ILE A 70 16.37 -3.94 -5.41
C ILE A 70 17.09 -3.26 -6.58
N GLY A 71 16.32 -2.80 -7.57
CA GLY A 71 16.88 -2.12 -8.75
C GLY A 71 17.58 -3.03 -9.76
N THR A 72 17.46 -4.35 -9.67
CA THR A 72 18.09 -5.30 -10.62
C THR A 72 17.13 -5.77 -11.72
N ILE A 73 15.95 -5.15 -11.90
CA ILE A 73 14.97 -5.59 -12.90
C ILE A 73 15.51 -5.45 -14.33
N ASP A 74 16.34 -4.43 -14.60
CA ASP A 74 16.94 -4.21 -15.92
C ASP A 74 18.00 -5.27 -16.29
N GLU A 75 18.45 -6.08 -15.32
CA GLU A 75 19.35 -7.21 -15.52
C GLU A 75 18.60 -8.55 -15.64
N ASP A 76 17.28 -8.55 -15.40
CA ASP A 76 16.48 -9.77 -15.39
C ASP A 76 16.28 -10.30 -16.83
N PRO A 77 16.61 -11.57 -17.11
CA PRO A 77 16.56 -12.12 -18.46
C PRO A 77 15.13 -12.17 -19.01
N ASP A 78 14.12 -12.36 -18.16
CA ASP A 78 12.72 -12.41 -18.58
C ASP A 78 12.22 -11.00 -18.92
N TYR A 79 12.62 -9.99 -18.13
CA TYR A 79 12.33 -8.58 -18.44
C TYR A 79 12.99 -8.13 -19.75
N LEU A 80 14.25 -8.51 -19.98
CA LEU A 80 14.97 -8.20 -21.22
C LEU A 80 14.33 -8.88 -22.45
N ALA A 81 13.92 -10.15 -22.33
CA ALA A 81 13.22 -10.86 -23.40
C ALA A 81 11.89 -10.16 -23.75
N PHE A 82 11.10 -9.82 -22.73
CA PHE A 82 9.85 -9.08 -22.92
C PHE A 82 10.09 -7.72 -23.59
N PHE A 83 11.12 -6.98 -23.17
CA PHE A 83 11.44 -5.68 -23.73
C PHE A 83 11.87 -5.79 -25.21
N ALA A 84 12.63 -6.81 -25.57
CA ALA A 84 13.00 -7.09 -26.96
C ALA A 84 11.78 -7.43 -27.83
N ASP A 85 10.87 -8.26 -27.32
CA ASP A 85 9.62 -8.60 -28.02
C ASP A 85 8.73 -7.35 -28.21
N LEU A 86 8.67 -6.48 -27.21
CA LEU A 86 7.92 -5.23 -27.27
C LEU A 86 8.51 -4.27 -28.30
N GLN A 87 9.84 -4.15 -28.39
CA GLN A 87 10.49 -3.36 -29.45
C GLN A 87 10.24 -3.95 -30.84
N ARG A 88 10.30 -5.27 -30.97
CA ARG A 88 10.02 -5.96 -32.24
C ARG A 88 8.60 -5.72 -32.73
N THR A 89 7.64 -5.74 -31.81
CA THR A 89 6.22 -5.51 -32.11
C THR A 89 5.98 -4.07 -32.56
N LYS A 90 6.62 -3.09 -31.91
CA LYS A 90 6.56 -1.69 -32.34
C LYS A 90 7.12 -1.47 -33.75
N ILE A 91 8.22 -2.16 -34.08
CA ILE A 91 8.83 -2.07 -35.41
C ILE A 91 7.90 -2.68 -36.48
N SER A 92 7.16 -3.76 -36.19
CA SER A 92 6.21 -4.32 -37.14
C SER A 92 4.98 -3.46 -37.36
N ASP A 93 4.48 -2.78 -36.31
CA ASP A 93 3.30 -1.90 -36.43
C ASP A 93 3.63 -0.61 -37.20
N GLU A 94 4.85 -0.08 -37.08
CA GLU A 94 5.29 1.12 -37.81
C GLU A 94 5.57 0.82 -39.30
N ALA A 95 6.15 -0.35 -39.60
CA ALA A 95 6.50 -0.76 -40.98
C ALA A 95 5.28 -1.00 -41.88
N ASP A 96 4.13 -1.37 -41.31
CA ASP A 96 2.86 -1.47 -42.04
C ASP A 96 2.15 -0.11 -42.23
N SER A 97 2.55 0.94 -41.48
CA SER A 97 1.98 2.29 -41.61
C SER A 97 2.66 3.15 -42.67
N GLU A 98 3.89 2.82 -43.07
CA GLU A 98 4.68 3.55 -44.09
C GLU A 98 4.51 2.96 -45.52
N ALA A 99 3.72 1.90 -45.66
CA ALA A 99 3.46 1.19 -46.92
C ALA A 99 2.11 1.56 -47.59
N VAL A 100 1.47 2.67 -47.21
CA VAL A 100 0.21 3.18 -47.81
C VAL A 100 0.41 4.53 -48.49
#